data_AF-A0A3P7JDD9-F1
#
_entry.id   AF-A0A3P7JDD9-F1
#
_cell.length_a   1.000
_cell.length_b   1.000
_cell.length_c   1.000
_cell.angle_alpha   90.00
_cell.angle_beta   90.00
_cell.angle_gamma   90.00
#
_symmetry.space_group_name_H-M   'P 1'
#
loop_
_entity.id
_entity.type
_entity.pdbx_description
1 polymer ?
#
loop_
_entity_poly.entity_id
_entity_poly.type
_entity_poly.pdbx_seq_one_letter_code
_entity_poly.pdbx_strand_id
1 'polypeptide(L)'
;MAVPNASEAIPVINDLVQHKRLDLVVYTQDWHPGNHISFINHAQDPDRKIKNHPGEVKNTTGAELDKRLKLPKGYHIVRKGYETYVDSYSAFGDNNGRRLKDLEDLLHNEGIEVVLGAGLAYDICVRHTLEDASLLRFFSGIVTDA
;
A
#
# COMPACT_ATOMS: atom_id res chain seq x y z
N MET A 1 -6.36 3.63 -10.36
CA MET A 1 -7.06 4.88 -10.74
C MET A 1 -6.23 6.06 -10.24
N ALA A 2 -6.23 7.19 -10.95
CA ALA A 2 -5.55 8.39 -10.46
C ALA A 2 -6.38 9.04 -9.36
N VAL A 3 -5.79 9.25 -8.18
CA VAL A 3 -6.41 10.04 -7.11
C VAL A 3 -6.20 11.53 -7.45
N PRO A 4 -7.25 12.36 -7.47
CA PRO A 4 -7.09 13.80 -7.68
C PRO A 4 -6.07 14.39 -6.72
N ASN A 5 -5.20 15.27 -7.22
CA ASN A 5 -4.18 15.97 -6.43
C ASN A 5 -3.19 15.04 -5.68
N ALA A 6 -3.09 13.76 -6.07
CA ALA A 6 -2.18 12.79 -5.48
C ALA A 6 -0.74 13.29 -5.28
N SER A 7 -0.24 14.13 -6.19
CA SER A 7 1.12 14.66 -6.10
C SER A 7 1.33 15.69 -4.98
N GLU A 8 0.27 16.27 -4.43
CA GLU A 8 0.34 17.25 -3.32
C GLU A 8 0.75 16.60 -2.00
N ALA A 9 0.50 15.29 -1.84
CA ALA A 9 0.98 14.49 -0.72
C ALA A 9 2.51 14.39 -0.66
N ILE A 10 3.18 14.39 -1.81
CA ILE A 10 4.61 14.06 -1.92
C ILE A 10 5.50 15.01 -1.12
N PRO A 11 5.35 16.35 -1.20
CA PRO A 11 6.12 17.27 -0.36
C PRO A 11 5.94 17.04 1.14
N VAL A 12 4.72 16.72 1.59
CA VAL A 12 4.44 16.49 3.01
C VAL A 12 5.06 15.18 3.48
N ILE A 13 4.91 14.09 2.71
CA ILE A 13 5.58 12.81 2.97
C ILE A 13 7.10 13.00 3.03
N ASN A 14 7.67 13.78 2.10
CA ASN A 14 9.09 14.07 2.08
C ASN A 14 9.54 14.85 3.32
N ASP A 15 8.78 15.85 3.79
CA ASP A 15 9.08 16.56 5.03
C ASP A 15 9.09 15.60 6.23
N LEU A 16 8.10 14.71 6.33
CA LEU A 16 8.00 13.73 7.40
C LEU A 16 9.25 12.85 7.47
N VAL A 17 9.60 12.21 6.36
CA VAL A 17 10.70 11.22 6.32
C VAL A 17 12.09 11.84 6.40
N GLN A 18 12.24 13.13 6.09
CA GLN A 18 13.54 13.82 6.16
C GLN A 18 13.75 14.61 7.45
N HIS A 19 12.68 15.09 8.08
CA HIS A 19 12.79 16.08 9.16
C HIS A 19 12.16 15.66 10.49
N LYS A 20 11.35 14.60 10.52
CA LYS A 20 10.82 14.05 11.78
C LYS A 20 11.68 12.88 12.25
N ARG A 21 11.59 12.60 13.56
CA ARG A 21 12.20 11.39 14.14
C ARG A 21 11.23 10.25 13.93
N LEU A 22 11.55 9.38 12.98
CA LEU A 22 10.85 8.14 12.71
C LEU A 22 11.83 7.00 12.94
N ASP A 23 11.44 6.03 13.75
CA ASP A 23 12.27 4.84 14.02
C ASP A 23 12.32 3.91 12.81
N LEU A 24 11.23 3.88 12.02
CA LEU A 24 11.09 3.05 10.83
C LEU A 24 10.22 3.75 9.77
N VAL A 25 10.60 3.61 8.50
CA VAL A 25 9.82 4.08 7.36
C VAL A 25 9.51 2.91 6.43
N VAL A 26 8.22 2.66 6.20
CA VAL A 26 7.74 1.59 5.32
C VAL A 26 6.87 2.18 4.22
N TYR A 27 7.20 1.85 2.98
CA TYR A 27 6.39 2.16 1.81
C TYR A 27 5.57 0.94 1.39
N THR A 28 4.29 1.12 1.10
CA THR A 28 3.44 0.04 0.58
C THR A 28 3.22 0.19 -0.91
N GLN A 29 3.20 -0.92 -1.66
CA GLN A 29 2.91 -0.93 -3.09
C GLN A 29 1.76 -1.88 -3.42
N ASP A 30 0.79 -1.39 -4.21
CA ASP A 30 -0.13 -2.28 -4.94
C ASP A 30 0.63 -3.01 -6.04
N TRP A 31 0.59 -4.34 -5.97
CA TRP A 31 1.48 -5.19 -6.75
C TRP A 31 0.71 -6.26 -7.53
N HIS A 32 -0.28 -5.80 -8.28
CA HIS A 32 -1.25 -6.67 -8.94
C HIS A 32 -0.67 -7.43 -10.15
N PRO A 33 -1.05 -8.71 -10.35
CA PRO A 33 -0.87 -9.39 -11.63
C PRO A 33 -1.75 -8.74 -12.71
N GLY A 34 -1.40 -8.95 -13.99
CA GLY A 34 -2.10 -8.31 -15.12
C GLY A 34 -3.58 -8.68 -15.25
N ASN A 35 -4.01 -9.77 -14.61
CA ASN A 35 -5.37 -10.32 -14.63
C ASN A 35 -6.07 -10.22 -13.26
N HIS A 36 -5.68 -9.27 -12.42
CA HIS A 36 -6.21 -9.12 -11.08
C HIS A 36 -7.71 -8.80 -11.06
N ILE A 37 -8.44 -9.36 -10.08
CA ILE A 37 -9.91 -9.27 -9.93
C ILE A 37 -10.44 -7.83 -9.88
N SER A 38 -9.65 -6.87 -9.38
CA SER A 38 -10.10 -5.49 -9.18
C SER A 38 -10.14 -4.65 -10.46
N PHE A 39 -9.62 -5.14 -11.59
CA PHE A 39 -9.65 -4.39 -12.83
C PHE A 39 -11.00 -4.59 -13.54
N ILE A 40 -11.75 -3.50 -13.73
CA ILE A 40 -13.13 -3.53 -14.27
C ILE A 40 -13.23 -4.19 -15.66
N ASN A 41 -12.17 -4.09 -16.47
CA ASN A 41 -12.07 -4.75 -17.77
C ASN A 41 -12.10 -6.30 -17.67
N HIS A 42 -11.90 -6.86 -16.47
CA HIS A 42 -11.93 -8.30 -16.19
C HIS A 42 -13.17 -8.71 -15.39
N ALA A 43 -14.00 -7.76 -14.95
CA ALA A 43 -15.19 -8.05 -14.15
C ALA A 43 -16.30 -8.75 -14.96
N GLN A 44 -16.24 -8.67 -16.31
CA GLN A 44 -17.24 -9.24 -17.22
C GLN A 44 -16.78 -10.50 -17.97
N ASP A 45 -15.53 -10.95 -17.81
CA ASP A 45 -15.03 -12.16 -18.48
C ASP A 45 -15.54 -13.44 -17.76
N PRO A 46 -16.40 -14.26 -18.39
CA PRO A 46 -17.06 -15.37 -17.72
C PRO A 46 -16.12 -16.52 -17.34
N ASP A 47 -14.96 -16.63 -17.98
CA ASP A 47 -13.93 -17.61 -17.66
C ASP A 47 -12.71 -17.02 -16.93
N ARG A 48 -12.62 -15.68 -16.84
CA ARG A 48 -11.41 -14.93 -16.40
C ARG A 48 -10.11 -15.46 -17.02
N LYS A 49 -10.18 -16.18 -18.16
CA LYS A 49 -9.01 -16.77 -18.82
C LYS A 49 -8.42 -15.73 -19.75
N ILE A 50 -7.16 -15.43 -19.50
CA ILE A 50 -6.40 -14.39 -20.19
C ILE A 50 -6.27 -14.73 -21.68
N LYS A 51 -6.97 -13.99 -22.55
CA LYS A 51 -6.62 -13.90 -23.97
C LYS A 51 -6.17 -12.47 -24.25
N ASN A 52 -4.90 -12.32 -24.66
CA ASN A 52 -4.31 -11.10 -25.19
C ASN A 52 -4.46 -9.85 -24.28
N HIS A 53 -3.77 -9.83 -23.12
CA HIS A 53 -3.63 -8.60 -22.32
C HIS A 53 -2.14 -8.24 -22.13
N PRO A 54 -1.79 -6.95 -22.05
CA PRO A 54 -0.41 -6.48 -22.06
C PRO A 54 0.18 -6.61 -20.66
N GLY A 55 0.83 -7.73 -20.38
CA GLY A 55 1.77 -7.86 -19.28
C GLY A 55 1.19 -7.74 -17.87
N GLU A 56 2.05 -8.01 -16.89
CA GLU A 56 1.77 -7.85 -15.48
C GLU A 56 1.69 -6.35 -15.12
N VAL A 57 0.80 -5.89 -14.21
CA VAL A 57 0.85 -4.49 -13.72
C VAL A 57 2.03 -4.29 -12.77
N LYS A 58 2.32 -5.31 -11.94
CA LYS A 58 3.62 -5.44 -11.27
C LYS A 58 4.76 -5.35 -12.29
N ASN A 59 5.87 -4.73 -11.91
CA ASN A 59 7.02 -4.44 -12.78
C ASN A 59 6.78 -3.41 -13.90
N THR A 60 5.70 -2.61 -13.82
CA THR A 60 5.52 -1.44 -14.69
C THR A 60 5.80 -0.14 -13.95
N THR A 61 6.05 0.95 -14.69
CA THR A 61 6.20 2.30 -14.11
C THR A 61 4.97 2.73 -13.29
N GLY A 62 3.79 2.20 -13.60
CA GLY A 62 2.57 2.49 -12.83
C GLY A 62 2.54 1.87 -11.43
N ALA A 63 3.38 0.86 -11.16
CA ALA A 63 3.50 0.21 -9.86
C ALA A 63 4.75 0.65 -9.07
N GLU A 64 5.62 1.47 -9.67
CA GLU A 64 6.78 2.06 -9.00
C GLU A 64 6.35 3.14 -7.99
N LEU A 65 7.13 3.31 -6.93
CA LEU A 65 7.01 4.51 -6.09
C LEU A 65 7.31 5.76 -6.94
N ASP A 66 6.58 6.85 -6.71
CA ASP A 66 6.83 8.10 -7.41
C ASP A 66 8.28 8.55 -7.17
N LYS A 67 9.00 8.86 -8.26
CA LYS A 67 10.44 9.21 -8.22
C LYS A 67 10.75 10.46 -7.41
N ARG A 68 9.74 11.27 -7.08
CA ARG A 68 9.86 12.46 -6.24
C ARG A 68 9.85 12.13 -4.74
N LEU A 69 9.44 10.93 -4.34
CA LEU A 69 9.50 10.49 -2.95
C LEU A 69 10.95 10.36 -2.49
N LYS A 70 11.23 10.78 -1.25
CA LYS A 70 12.53 10.66 -0.61
C LYS A 70 12.58 9.36 0.18
N LEU A 71 13.48 8.49 -0.20
CA LEU A 71 13.64 7.19 0.45
C LEU A 71 14.81 7.29 1.46
N PRO A 72 14.53 7.43 2.77
CA PRO A 72 15.59 7.52 3.78
C PRO A 72 16.34 6.20 3.87
N LYS A 73 17.58 6.23 4.36
CA LYS A 73 18.37 5.00 4.55
C LYS A 73 17.64 4.05 5.50
N GLY A 74 17.54 2.77 5.12
CA GLY A 74 16.87 1.75 5.93
C GLY A 74 15.34 1.72 5.75
N TYR A 75 14.79 2.39 4.72
CA TYR A 75 13.39 2.22 4.37
C TYR A 75 13.08 0.78 3.93
N HIS A 76 11.85 0.35 4.15
CA HIS A 76 11.33 -0.93 3.70
C HIS A 76 10.22 -0.75 2.65
N ILE A 77 10.03 -1.76 1.80
CA ILE A 77 8.88 -1.84 0.90
C ILE A 77 8.09 -3.10 1.23
N VAL A 78 6.79 -2.96 1.44
CA VAL A 78 5.83 -4.06 1.56
C VAL A 78 4.88 -4.04 0.36
N ARG A 79 4.60 -5.20 -0.20
CA ARG A 79 3.71 -5.33 -1.37
C ARG A 79 2.41 -6.00 -0.97
N LYS A 80 1.30 -5.54 -1.55
CA LYS A 80 -0.04 -6.09 -1.34
C LYS A 80 -0.78 -6.27 -2.67
N GLY A 81 -1.91 -6.98 -2.66
CA GLY A 81 -2.76 -7.17 -3.83
C GLY A 81 -2.16 -8.07 -4.93
N TYR A 82 -1.18 -8.90 -4.60
CA TYR A 82 -0.52 -9.77 -5.59
C TYR A 82 -1.28 -11.06 -5.92
N GLU A 83 -2.34 -11.39 -5.17
CA GLU A 83 -3.20 -12.54 -5.41
C GLU A 83 -4.23 -12.25 -6.50
N THR A 84 -4.37 -13.12 -7.51
CA THR A 84 -5.22 -12.84 -8.68
C THR A 84 -6.70 -12.62 -8.31
N TYR A 85 -7.22 -13.41 -7.37
CA TYR A 85 -8.66 -13.51 -7.10
C TYR A 85 -9.12 -12.75 -5.86
N VAL A 86 -8.20 -12.13 -5.12
CA VAL A 86 -8.50 -11.42 -3.88
C VAL A 86 -7.68 -10.13 -3.85
N ASP A 87 -8.40 -9.01 -3.73
CA ASP A 87 -7.78 -7.70 -3.57
C ASP A 87 -7.30 -7.49 -2.12
N SER A 88 -6.44 -6.51 -1.87
CA SER A 88 -5.93 -6.20 -0.54
C SER A 88 -5.75 -4.70 -0.39
N TYR A 89 -6.70 -4.06 0.29
CA TYR A 89 -6.62 -2.62 0.59
C TYR A 89 -5.65 -2.34 1.73
N SER A 90 -5.72 -3.15 2.78
CA SER A 90 -4.82 -3.08 3.93
C SER A 90 -3.46 -3.69 3.62
N ALA A 91 -2.39 -3.13 4.18
CA ALA A 91 -1.07 -3.76 4.15
C ALA A 91 -0.92 -4.91 5.17
N PHE A 92 -1.90 -5.10 6.07
CA PHE A 92 -1.93 -6.17 7.08
C PHE A 92 -2.83 -7.35 6.71
N GLY A 93 -3.65 -7.23 5.67
CA GLY A 93 -4.61 -8.26 5.30
C GLY A 93 -5.18 -8.12 3.89
N ASP A 94 -5.66 -9.22 3.34
CA ASP A 94 -6.44 -9.23 2.11
C ASP A 94 -7.95 -9.08 2.41
N ASN A 95 -8.73 -8.77 1.36
CA ASN A 95 -10.16 -8.51 1.46
C ASN A 95 -10.99 -9.80 1.68
N ASN A 96 -10.36 -10.97 1.85
CA ASN A 96 -10.98 -12.23 2.24
C ASN A 96 -10.60 -12.64 3.67
N GLY A 97 -9.94 -11.75 4.44
CA GLY A 97 -9.57 -11.97 5.83
C GLY A 97 -8.27 -12.74 6.04
N ARG A 98 -7.49 -13.00 4.99
CA ARG A 98 -6.13 -13.55 5.15
C ARG A 98 -5.22 -12.47 5.70
N ARG A 99 -4.45 -12.77 6.73
CA ARG A 99 -3.41 -11.84 7.21
C ARG A 99 -2.20 -11.82 6.28
N LEU A 100 -1.67 -10.63 6.04
CA LEU A 100 -0.37 -10.38 5.43
C LEU A 100 0.62 -10.07 6.56
N LYS A 101 1.58 -10.97 6.77
CA LYS A 101 2.47 -10.90 7.93
C LYS A 101 3.68 -9.99 7.73
N ASP A 102 4.05 -9.68 6.49
CA ASP A 102 5.29 -8.95 6.18
C ASP A 102 5.40 -7.62 6.92
N LEU A 103 4.31 -6.84 6.98
CA LEU A 103 4.28 -5.59 7.73
C LEU A 103 4.17 -5.84 9.24
N GLU A 104 3.26 -6.73 9.67
CA GLU A 104 3.05 -7.05 11.10
C GLU A 104 4.34 -7.52 11.76
N ASP A 105 5.04 -8.48 11.16
CA ASP A 105 6.27 -9.06 11.67
C ASP A 105 7.40 -8.04 11.67
N LEU A 106 7.51 -7.20 10.62
CA LEU A 106 8.51 -6.13 10.57
C LEU A 106 8.32 -5.14 11.73
N LEU A 107 7.11 -4.64 11.93
CA LEU A 107 6.82 -3.66 12.97
C LEU A 107 7.08 -4.24 14.37
N HIS A 108 6.65 -5.48 14.64
CA HIS A 108 6.91 -6.14 15.92
C HIS A 108 8.39 -6.40 16.17
N ASN A 109 9.14 -6.85 15.14
CA ASN A 109 10.57 -7.13 15.27
C ASN A 109 11.39 -5.87 15.55
N GLU A 110 10.97 -4.73 14.99
CA GLU A 110 11.58 -3.41 15.25
C GLU A 110 11.04 -2.74 16.53
N GLY A 111 10.13 -3.39 17.26
CA GLY A 111 9.57 -2.87 18.52
C GLY A 111 8.69 -1.63 18.34
N ILE A 112 8.03 -1.50 17.19
CA ILE A 112 7.17 -0.35 16.88
C ILE A 112 5.83 -0.49 17.59
N GLU A 113 5.41 0.56 18.30
CA GLU A 113 4.11 0.63 18.98
C GLU A 113 3.13 1.62 18.33
N VAL A 114 3.65 2.59 17.58
CA VAL A 114 2.88 3.68 16.97
C VAL A 114 3.05 3.65 15.45
N VAL A 115 1.93 3.63 14.72
CA VAL A 115 1.90 3.65 13.25
C VAL A 115 1.25 4.94 12.77
N LEU A 116 1.97 5.69 11.95
CA LEU A 116 1.43 6.86 11.24
C LEU A 116 1.21 6.49 9.78
N GLY A 117 -0.02 6.66 9.29
CA GLY A 117 -0.38 6.47 7.89
C GLY A 117 -0.41 7.80 7.13
N ALA A 118 0.22 7.83 5.97
CA ALA A 118 0.23 8.93 5.02
C ALA A 118 0.16 8.38 3.59
N GLY A 119 -0.42 9.12 2.66
CA GLY A 119 -0.50 8.73 1.26
C GLY A 119 -1.90 8.38 0.78
N LEU A 120 -1.99 7.45 -0.17
CA LEU A 120 -3.15 7.34 -1.06
C LEU A 120 -3.67 5.90 -1.22
N ALA A 121 -4.96 5.70 -1.47
CA ALA A 121 -6.03 6.68 -1.26
C ALA A 121 -6.38 6.73 0.24
N TYR A 122 -6.69 7.93 0.75
CA TYR A 122 -7.04 8.17 2.15
C TYR A 122 -8.17 7.24 2.65
N ASP A 123 -9.26 7.14 1.88
CA ASP A 123 -10.50 6.43 2.22
C ASP A 123 -10.46 4.92 1.95
N ILE A 124 -9.41 4.44 1.28
CA ILE A 124 -9.22 3.04 0.91
C ILE A 124 -7.97 2.49 1.59
N CYS A 125 -6.80 2.60 0.96
CA CYS A 125 -5.59 1.91 1.43
C CYS A 125 -5.12 2.44 2.78
N VAL A 126 -5.11 3.76 2.97
CA VAL A 126 -4.68 4.35 4.24
C VAL A 126 -5.65 3.97 5.36
N ARG A 127 -6.96 4.19 5.15
CA ARG A 127 -8.00 3.84 6.12
C ARG A 127 -7.95 2.37 6.55
N HIS A 128 -8.02 1.43 5.60
CA HIS A 128 -8.03 0.00 5.94
C HIS A 128 -6.73 -0.45 6.63
N THR A 129 -5.58 0.12 6.23
CA THR A 129 -4.30 -0.19 6.89
C THR A 129 -4.28 0.29 8.35
N LEU A 130 -4.79 1.49 8.63
CA LEU A 130 -4.82 2.02 10.01
C LEU A 130 -5.91 1.38 10.88
N GLU A 131 -7.05 1.00 10.28
CA GLU A 131 -8.07 0.20 10.96
C GLU A 131 -7.49 -1.16 11.37
N ASP A 132 -6.79 -1.86 10.47
CA ASP A 132 -6.14 -3.13 10.80
C ASP A 132 -4.99 -2.96 11.79
N ALA A 133 -4.17 -1.92 11.66
CA ALA A 133 -3.12 -1.62 12.64
C ALA A 133 -3.72 -1.47 14.05
N SER A 134 -4.85 -0.79 14.16
CA SER A 134 -5.58 -0.63 15.43
C SER A 134 -6.10 -1.97 15.97
N LEU A 135 -6.64 -2.84 15.11
CA LEU A 135 -7.06 -4.20 15.48
C LEU A 135 -5.88 -5.06 15.96
N LEU A 136 -4.70 -4.83 15.41
CA LEU A 136 -3.43 -5.46 15.81
C LEU A 136 -2.78 -4.82 17.02
N ARG A 137 -3.43 -3.82 17.65
CA ARG A 137 -3.00 -3.13 18.87
C ARG A 137 -1.83 -2.15 18.70
N PHE A 138 -1.58 -1.66 17.49
CA PHE A 138 -0.75 -0.48 17.28
C PHE A 138 -1.55 0.79 17.59
N PHE A 139 -0.93 1.78 18.24
CA PHE A 139 -1.50 3.13 18.28
C PHE A 139 -1.42 3.72 16.88
N SER A 140 -2.59 3.99 16.28
CA SER A 140 -2.67 4.39 14.89
C SER A 140 -3.04 5.87 14.76
N GLY A 141 -2.28 6.59 13.94
CA GLY A 141 -2.53 7.99 13.61
C GLY A 141 -2.51 8.20 12.10
N ILE A 142 -3.24 9.20 11.63
CA ILE A 142 -3.26 9.60 10.23
C ILE A 142 -2.65 10.98 10.06
N VAL A 143 -1.83 11.13 9.03
CA VAL A 143 -1.34 12.44 8.60
C VAL A 143 -2.29 12.95 7.53
N THR A 144 -3.14 13.91 7.88
CA THR A 144 -4.30 14.32 7.07
C THR A 144 -3.99 15.23 5.90
N ASP A 145 -2.82 15.86 5.91
CA ASP A 145 -2.30 16.73 4.85
C ASP A 145 -1.34 15.99 3.89
N ALA A 146 -1.21 14.66 4.05
CA ALA A 146 -0.32 13.78 3.29
C ALA A 146 -1.06 12.65 2.58
#